data_AF-A0AA38UAL4-F1
#
_entry.id   AF-A0AA38UAL4-F1
#
_cell.length_a   1.000
_cell.length_b   1.000
_cell.length_c   1.000
_cell.angle_alpha   90.00
_cell.angle_beta   90.00
_cell.angle_gamma   90.00
#
_symmetry.space_group_name_H-M   'P 1'
#
loop_
_entity.id
_entity.type
_entity.pdbx_description
1 polymer ?
#
loop_
_entity_poly.entity_id
_entity_poly.type
_entity_poly.pdbx_seq_one_letter_code
_entity_poly.pdbx_strand_id
1 'polypeptide(L)'
;VLWDVAVGCLALSVKLHRDFLPPLFPILSSDYEELAPHDMGYGDLEAAQRDILFTTSYNLGSTPQAILDDLWIALPTLRELLSFNQGWSLVLQETWLILYETVRDPEIMEFSLSVLTAAALIEGLVSVLVCHYQS
;
A
#
# COMPACT_ATOMS: atom_id res chain seq x y z
N VAL A 1 -7.30 -20.39 -9.99
CA VAL A 1 -7.54 -20.18 -8.54
C VAL A 1 -6.55 -19.20 -7.90
N LEU A 2 -5.26 -19.53 -7.72
CA LEU A 2 -4.33 -18.59 -7.05
C LEU A 2 -4.23 -17.23 -7.78
N TRP A 3 -4.11 -17.29 -9.10
CA TRP A 3 -4.05 -16.09 -9.94
C TRP A 3 -5.36 -15.30 -9.91
N ASP A 4 -6.50 -15.97 -9.90
CA ASP A 4 -7.84 -15.37 -9.87
C ASP A 4 -8.02 -14.59 -8.57
N VAL A 5 -7.56 -15.16 -7.44
CA VAL A 5 -7.53 -14.48 -6.14
C VAL A 5 -6.57 -13.29 -6.17
N ALA A 6 -5.36 -13.46 -6.72
CA ALA A 6 -4.39 -12.36 -6.80
C ALA A 6 -4.90 -11.17 -7.64
N VAL A 7 -5.45 -11.45 -8.83
CA VAL A 7 -6.05 -10.44 -9.71
C VAL A 7 -7.31 -9.84 -9.06
N GLY A 8 -8.13 -10.65 -8.39
CA GLY A 8 -9.28 -10.18 -7.61
C GLY A 8 -8.89 -9.23 -6.48
N CYS A 9 -7.85 -9.54 -5.70
CA CYS A 9 -7.31 -8.68 -4.67
C CYS A 9 -6.79 -7.35 -5.25
N LEU A 10 -6.11 -7.40 -6.39
CA LEU A 10 -5.63 -6.21 -7.08
C LEU A 10 -6.81 -5.34 -7.53
N ALA A 11 -7.81 -5.91 -8.20
CA ALA A 11 -9.00 -5.19 -8.64
C ALA A 11 -9.75 -4.53 -7.47
N LEU A 12 -9.92 -5.24 -6.35
CA LEU A 12 -10.53 -4.69 -5.14
C LEU A 12 -9.70 -3.55 -4.53
N SER A 13 -8.37 -3.70 -4.44
CA SER A 13 -7.50 -2.65 -3.90
C SER A 13 -7.57 -1.36 -4.72
N VAL A 14 -7.64 -1.47 -6.05
CA VAL A 14 -7.79 -0.33 -6.95
C VAL A 14 -9.15 0.31 -6.76
N LYS A 15 -10.23 -0.49 -6.74
CA LYS A 15 -11.60 0.01 -6.51
C LYS A 15 -11.74 0.74 -5.16
N LEU A 16 -11.00 0.31 -4.14
CA LEU A 16 -11.07 0.88 -2.80
C LEU A 16 -10.20 2.12 -2.61
N HIS A 17 -8.99 2.15 -3.19
CA HIS A 17 -7.98 3.15 -2.86
C HIS A 17 -7.62 4.12 -3.99
N ARG A 18 -8.01 3.83 -5.24
CA ARG A 18 -7.69 4.69 -6.39
C ARG A 18 -8.92 5.48 -6.82
N ASP A 19 -8.78 6.80 -6.84
CA ASP A 19 -9.77 7.67 -7.48
C ASP A 19 -9.75 7.46 -9.01
N PHE A 20 -10.93 7.46 -9.61
CA PHE A 20 -11.16 7.36 -11.06
C PHE A 20 -11.75 8.66 -11.63
N LEU A 21 -11.76 9.73 -10.83
CA LEU A 21 -12.06 11.08 -11.28
C LEU A 21 -10.87 11.67 -12.06
N PRO A 22 -11.14 12.56 -13.03
CA PRO A 22 -10.09 13.22 -13.81
C PRO A 22 -9.01 13.86 -12.90
N PRO A 23 -7.71 13.70 -13.22
CA PRO A 23 -7.15 13.19 -14.47
C PRO A 23 -6.98 11.66 -14.55
N LEU A 24 -7.42 10.92 -13.52
CA LEU A 24 -7.33 9.46 -13.50
C LEU A 24 -8.51 8.86 -14.26
N PHE A 25 -8.28 7.72 -14.94
CA PHE A 25 -9.29 7.00 -15.69
C PHE A 25 -9.58 5.65 -15.04
N PRO A 26 -10.81 5.12 -15.17
CA PRO A 26 -11.15 3.78 -14.71
C PRO A 26 -10.30 2.74 -15.46
N ILE A 27 -9.79 1.76 -14.72
CA ILE A 27 -9.18 0.55 -15.30
C ILE A 27 -10.32 -0.38 -15.70
N LEU A 28 -10.29 -0.88 -16.93
CA LEU A 28 -11.36 -1.74 -17.46
C LEU A 28 -11.18 -3.17 -16.93
N SER A 29 -12.27 -3.95 -16.89
CA SER A 29 -12.19 -5.35 -16.43
C SER A 29 -11.23 -6.17 -17.30
N SER A 30 -11.23 -5.92 -18.62
CA SER A 30 -10.34 -6.56 -19.59
C SER A 30 -8.86 -6.41 -19.21
N ASP A 31 -8.46 -5.25 -18.66
CA ASP A 31 -7.08 -4.99 -18.29
C ASP A 31 -6.64 -5.90 -17.13
N TYR A 32 -7.58 -6.30 -16.25
CA TYR A 32 -7.31 -7.26 -15.18
C TYR A 32 -7.35 -8.70 -15.69
N GLU A 33 -8.30 -9.02 -16.57
CA GLU A 33 -8.44 -10.32 -17.21
C GLU A 33 -7.13 -10.71 -17.95
N GLU A 34 -6.50 -9.76 -18.64
CA GLU A 34 -5.22 -9.94 -19.34
C GLU A 34 -4.01 -10.18 -18.42
N LEU A 35 -4.08 -9.86 -17.12
CA LEU A 35 -2.99 -10.11 -16.16
C LEU A 35 -2.89 -11.59 -15.77
N ALA A 36 -3.99 -12.34 -15.90
CA ALA A 36 -3.99 -13.74 -15.56
C ALA A 36 -3.23 -14.56 -16.62
N PRO A 37 -2.36 -15.51 -16.22
CA PRO A 37 -1.63 -16.36 -17.18
C PRO A 37 -2.52 -17.44 -17.83
N HIS A 38 -3.81 -17.46 -17.52
CA HIS A 38 -4.80 -18.40 -18.03
C HIS A 38 -6.03 -17.63 -18.50
N ASP A 39 -6.90 -18.29 -19.27
CA ASP A 39 -8.15 -17.68 -19.73
C ASP A 39 -9.04 -17.36 -18.54
N MET A 40 -9.23 -16.06 -18.30
CA MET A 40 -10.00 -15.51 -17.19
C MET A 40 -11.03 -14.56 -17.79
N GLY A 41 -12.31 -14.93 -17.71
CA GLY A 41 -13.38 -14.07 -18.18
C GLY A 41 -13.84 -13.09 -17.10
N TYR A 42 -14.57 -12.06 -17.52
CA TYR A 42 -15.29 -11.14 -16.62
C TYR A 42 -16.06 -11.85 -15.48
N GLY A 43 -16.76 -12.96 -15.80
CA GLY A 43 -17.52 -13.72 -14.81
C GLY A 43 -16.64 -14.34 -13.72
N ASP A 44 -15.45 -14.82 -14.09
CA ASP A 44 -14.47 -15.40 -13.18
C ASP A 44 -13.85 -14.32 -12.29
N LEU A 45 -13.58 -13.14 -12.86
CA LEU A 45 -13.09 -11.98 -12.13
C LEU A 45 -14.08 -11.46 -11.09
N GLU A 46 -15.35 -11.34 -11.44
CA GLU A 46 -16.40 -10.94 -10.48
C GLU A 46 -16.66 -12.01 -9.43
N ALA A 47 -16.57 -13.30 -9.79
CA ALA A 47 -16.66 -14.39 -8.82
C ALA A 47 -15.51 -14.34 -7.81
N ALA A 48 -14.26 -14.18 -8.28
CA ALA A 48 -13.09 -14.08 -7.40
C ALA A 48 -13.19 -12.90 -6.43
N GLN A 49 -13.59 -11.72 -6.91
CA GLN A 49 -13.78 -10.54 -6.05
C GLN A 49 -14.87 -10.78 -4.99
N ARG A 50 -16.00 -11.39 -5.38
CA ARG A 50 -17.08 -11.72 -4.46
C ARG A 50 -16.62 -12.71 -3.38
N ASP A 51 -15.88 -13.74 -3.78
CA ASP A 51 -15.40 -14.77 -2.86
C ASP A 51 -14.39 -14.19 -1.85
N ILE A 52 -13.51 -13.28 -2.29
CA ILE A 52 -12.58 -12.54 -1.39
C ILE A 52 -13.38 -11.69 -0.39
N LEU A 53 -14.35 -10.91 -0.86
CA LEU A 53 -15.17 -10.07 0.02
C LEU A 53 -15.95 -10.91 1.03
N PHE A 54 -16.55 -12.03 0.60
CA PHE A 54 -17.29 -12.90 1.49
C PHE A 54 -16.38 -13.55 2.54
N THR A 55 -15.21 -14.05 2.11
CA THR A 55 -14.23 -14.71 2.99
C THR A 55 -13.66 -13.74 4.03
N THR A 56 -13.46 -12.47 3.65
CA THR A 56 -12.98 -11.42 4.57
C THR A 56 -14.10 -10.76 5.37
N SER A 57 -15.35 -11.26 5.27
CA SER A 57 -16.53 -10.62 5.88
C SER A 57 -16.64 -9.14 5.54
N TYR A 58 -16.29 -8.78 4.30
CA TYR A 58 -16.25 -7.43 3.75
C TYR A 58 -15.26 -6.49 4.49
N ASN A 59 -14.28 -7.05 5.20
CA ASN A 59 -13.23 -6.30 5.90
C ASN A 59 -11.86 -6.52 5.23
N LEU A 60 -11.48 -5.60 4.36
CA LEU A 60 -10.23 -5.66 3.59
C LEU A 60 -9.02 -5.02 4.31
N GLY A 61 -9.18 -4.62 5.57
CA GLY A 61 -8.11 -4.00 6.37
C GLY A 61 -7.86 -2.53 6.02
N SER A 62 -6.68 -2.04 6.41
CA SER A 62 -6.25 -0.65 6.24
C SER A 62 -4.90 -0.58 5.55
N THR A 63 -4.50 0.64 5.15
CA THR A 63 -3.20 0.90 4.53
C THR A 63 -2.22 1.52 5.54
N PRO A 64 -0.90 1.42 5.30
CA PRO A 64 0.11 2.13 6.10
C PRO A 64 -0.15 3.63 6.20
N GLN A 65 -0.75 4.25 5.18
CA GLN A 65 -0.98 5.69 5.12
C GLN A 65 -1.77 6.23 6.33
N ALA A 66 -2.84 5.54 6.74
CA ALA A 66 -3.65 5.99 7.87
C ALA A 66 -2.84 6.08 9.16
N ILE A 67 -1.93 5.11 9.39
CA ILE A 67 -1.04 5.10 10.56
C ILE A 67 -0.01 6.23 10.47
N LEU A 68 0.55 6.47 9.27
CA LEU A 68 1.51 7.56 9.04
C LEU A 68 0.88 8.93 9.28
N ASP A 69 -0.36 9.13 8.84
CA ASP A 69 -1.12 10.36 9.05
C ASP A 69 -1.39 10.59 10.54
N ASP A 70 -1.80 9.55 11.27
CA ASP A 70 -2.00 9.60 12.72
C ASP A 70 -0.70 9.95 13.46
N LEU A 71 0.42 9.34 13.08
CA LEU A 71 1.73 9.61 13.68
C LEU A 71 2.19 11.06 13.40
N TRP A 72 1.99 11.55 12.19
CA TRP A 72 2.33 12.92 11.82
C TRP A 72 1.56 13.95 12.65
N ILE A 73 0.27 13.70 12.87
CA ILE A 73 -0.60 14.55 13.71
C ILE A 73 -0.15 14.45 15.19
N ALA A 74 0.04 13.24 15.68
CA ALA A 74 0.30 12.95 17.09
C ALA A 74 1.69 13.39 17.58
N LEU A 75 2.68 13.53 16.69
CA LEU A 75 4.07 13.79 17.05
C LEU A 75 4.56 15.17 16.56
N PRO A 76 4.42 16.24 17.36
CA PRO A 76 4.95 17.56 17.02
C PRO A 76 6.47 17.57 16.78
N THR A 77 7.21 16.77 17.55
CA THR A 77 8.68 16.67 17.44
C THR A 77 9.13 16.06 16.12
N LEU A 78 8.37 15.12 15.56
CA LEU A 78 8.60 14.58 14.22
C LEU A 78 8.47 15.67 13.15
N ARG A 79 7.46 16.55 13.30
CA ARG A 79 7.23 17.67 12.38
C ARG A 79 8.34 18.71 12.47
N GLU A 80 8.83 18.99 13.67
CA GLU A 80 9.97 19.89 13.88
C GLU A 80 11.26 19.32 13.27
N LEU A 81 11.54 18.03 13.49
CA LEU A 81 12.69 17.33 12.92
C LEU A 81 12.70 17.35 11.39
N LEU A 82 11.51 17.25 10.76
CA LEU A 82 11.34 17.22 9.31
C LEU A 82 10.93 18.57 8.70
N SER A 83 11.17 19.67 9.40
CA SER A 83 10.79 21.02 8.97
C SER A 83 11.62 21.59 7.80
N PHE A 84 12.63 20.86 7.32
CA PHE A 84 13.41 21.21 6.14
C PHE A 84 12.66 20.94 4.84
N ASN A 85 13.18 21.47 3.72
CA ASN A 85 12.51 21.41 2.43
C ASN A 85 12.23 19.94 2.01
N GLN A 86 10.96 19.63 1.79
CA GLN A 86 10.46 18.30 1.42
C GLN A 86 10.76 17.17 2.43
N GLY A 87 11.14 17.48 3.67
CA GLY A 87 11.58 16.46 4.63
C GLY A 87 10.58 15.33 4.85
N TRP A 88 9.30 15.67 5.10
CA TRP A 88 8.26 14.66 5.25
C TRP A 88 8.00 13.86 3.97
N SER A 89 7.98 14.52 2.81
CA SER A 89 7.76 13.85 1.52
C SER A 89 8.87 12.85 1.19
N LEU A 90 10.13 13.18 1.48
CA LEU A 90 11.27 12.29 1.30
C LEU A 90 11.19 11.08 2.24
N VAL A 91 10.88 11.31 3.52
CA VAL A 91 10.71 10.23 4.50
C VAL A 91 9.56 9.30 4.11
N LEU A 92 8.42 9.86 3.67
CA LEU A 92 7.31 9.07 3.17
C LEU A 92 7.71 8.22 1.97
N GLN A 93 8.41 8.80 0.99
CA GLN A 93 8.88 8.07 -0.19
C GLN A 93 9.77 6.89 0.21
N GLU A 94 10.73 7.11 1.10
CA GLU A 94 11.64 6.06 1.58
C GLU A 94 10.89 4.99 2.39
N THR A 95 9.98 5.41 3.26
CA THR A 95 9.12 4.50 4.05
C THR A 95 8.31 3.57 3.14
N TRP A 96 7.69 4.13 2.08
CA TRP A 96 6.92 3.35 1.11
C TRP A 96 7.78 2.39 0.30
N LEU A 97 9.01 2.79 -0.04
CA LEU A 97 9.96 1.92 -0.73
C LEU A 97 10.32 0.72 0.15
N ILE A 98 10.64 0.95 1.42
CA ILE A 98 10.95 -0.12 2.39
C ILE A 98 9.76 -1.07 2.55
N LEU A 99 8.55 -0.54 2.73
CA LEU A 99 7.34 -1.37 2.85
C LEU A 99 7.09 -2.20 1.58
N TYR A 100 7.28 -1.61 0.40
CA TYR A 100 7.12 -2.31 -0.88
C TYR A 100 8.12 -3.46 -1.03
N GLU A 101 9.37 -3.27 -0.62
CA GLU A 101 10.38 -4.33 -0.62
C GLU A 101 10.03 -5.44 0.38
N THR A 102 9.55 -5.06 1.57
CA THR A 102 9.20 -5.99 2.65
C THR A 102 8.04 -6.93 2.27
N VAL A 103 7.10 -6.50 1.41
CA VAL A 103 5.96 -7.34 0.97
C VAL A 103 6.41 -8.61 0.24
N ARG A 104 7.65 -8.67 -0.24
CA ARG A 104 8.23 -9.86 -0.87
C ARG A 104 8.68 -10.91 0.14
N ASP A 105 8.82 -10.54 1.41
CA ASP A 105 9.23 -11.43 2.48
C ASP A 105 8.04 -12.27 2.97
N PRO A 106 8.13 -13.61 2.99
CA PRO A 106 7.05 -14.46 3.48
C PRO A 106 6.74 -14.26 4.97
N GLU A 107 7.70 -13.80 5.78
CA GLU A 107 7.55 -13.59 7.22
C GLU A 107 6.80 -12.29 7.54
N ILE A 108 6.50 -11.44 6.55
CA ILE A 108 5.79 -10.16 6.76
C ILE A 108 4.45 -10.35 7.49
N MET A 109 3.78 -11.49 7.28
CA MET A 109 2.48 -11.77 7.90
C MET A 109 2.57 -12.06 9.40
N GLU A 110 3.77 -12.24 9.96
CA GLU A 110 3.96 -12.43 11.40
C GLU A 110 3.83 -11.13 12.20
N PHE A 111 3.95 -9.98 11.53
CA PHE A 111 3.94 -8.67 12.15
C PHE A 111 2.66 -7.90 11.85
N SER A 112 2.19 -7.10 12.80
CA SER A 112 1.05 -6.21 12.55
C SER A 112 1.44 -5.09 11.60
N LEU A 113 0.47 -4.62 10.82
CA LEU A 113 0.65 -3.48 9.91
C LEU A 113 1.21 -2.24 10.63
N SER A 114 0.78 -1.99 11.88
CA SER A 114 1.28 -0.88 12.70
C SER A 114 2.76 -1.00 13.03
N VAL A 115 3.23 -2.20 13.37
CA VAL A 115 4.65 -2.45 13.70
C VAL A 115 5.50 -2.30 12.45
N LEU A 116 5.08 -2.90 11.33
CA LEU A 116 5.76 -2.76 10.05
C LEU A 116 5.85 -1.31 9.59
N THR A 117 4.74 -0.57 9.70
CA THR A 117 4.68 0.85 9.31
C THR A 117 5.59 1.71 10.18
N ALA A 118 5.58 1.50 11.49
CA ALA A 118 6.43 2.25 12.41
C ALA A 118 7.93 1.93 12.21
N ALA A 119 8.27 0.65 12.00
CA ALA A 119 9.63 0.24 11.72
C ALA A 119 10.16 0.86 10.42
N ALA A 120 9.39 0.74 9.33
CA ALA A 120 9.74 1.35 8.04
C ALA A 120 9.88 2.87 8.14
N LEU A 121 9.03 3.54 8.93
CA LEU A 121 9.14 4.98 9.17
C LEU A 121 10.44 5.35 9.88
N ILE A 122 10.84 4.58 10.91
CA ILE A 122 12.09 4.83 11.64
C ILE A 122 13.30 4.65 10.72
N GLU A 123 13.33 3.58 9.92
CA GLU A 123 14.40 3.35 8.95
C GLU A 123 14.44 4.46 7.88
N GLY A 124 13.29 4.84 7.33
CA GLY A 124 13.19 5.93 6.36
C GLY A 124 13.65 7.28 6.94
N LEU A 125 13.34 7.56 8.21
CA LEU A 125 13.84 8.73 8.93
C LEU A 125 15.36 8.74 9.00
N VAL A 126 15.97 7.63 9.42
CA VAL A 126 17.43 7.52 9.54
C VAL A 126 18.10 7.73 8.18
N SER A 127 17.64 7.03 7.14
CA SER A 127 18.19 7.15 5.78
C SER A 127 18.14 8.59 5.27
N VAL A 128 16.98 9.26 5.38
CA VAL A 128 16.81 10.63 4.88
C VAL A 128 17.64 11.64 5.69
N LEU A 129 17.69 11.51 7.02
CA LEU A 129 18.46 12.43 7.86
C LEU A 129 19.96 12.27 7.63
N VAL A 130 20.46 11.04 7.49
CA VAL A 130 21.86 10.78 7.15
C VAL A 130 22.23 11.45 5.83
N CYS A 131 21.41 11.25 4.79
CA CYS A 131 21.62 11.90 3.50
C CYS A 131 21.58 13.44 3.59
N HIS A 132 20.65 13.99 4.39
CA HIS A 132 20.54 15.44 4.56
C HIS A 132 21.78 16.04 5.23
N TYR A 133 22.29 15.42 6.30
CA TYR A 133 23.44 15.97 7.05
C TYR A 133 24.80 15.68 6.41
N GLN A 134 24.88 14.73 5.48
CA GLN A 134 26.09 14.43 4.71
C GLN A 134 26.21 15.23 3.40
N SER A 135 25.14 15.91 2.99
CA SER A 135 25.12 16.81 1.82
C SER A 135 25.55 18.23 2.20
#